data_AF-A0A091AKW3-F1
#
_entry.id   AF-A0A091AKW3-F1
#
_cell.length_a   1.000
_cell.length_b   1.000
_cell.length_c   1.000
_cell.angle_alpha   90.00
_cell.angle_beta   90.00
_cell.angle_gamma   90.00
#
_symmetry.space_group_name_H-M   'P 1'
#
loop_
_entity.id
_entity.type
_entity.pdbx_description
1 polymer ?
#
loop_
_entity_poly.entity_id
_entity_poly.type
_entity_poly.pdbx_seq_one_letter_code
_entity_poly.pdbx_strand_id
1 'polypeptide(L)'
;MKKLMSLVVLIILVVSFDSVNLSFAGELSCLAANERMTNDMESAASAVNAGDACRAADMLDSALYWAIKCEKECAYSKERLRKARNMKEQLMSALARYVKICGH
;
A
#
# COMPACT_ATOMS: atom_id res chain seq x y z
N MET A 1 -37.57 -29.75 -0.87
CA MET A 1 -37.14 -28.69 0.07
C MET A 1 -35.79 -28.96 0.74
N LYS A 2 -35.54 -30.15 1.36
CA LYS A 2 -34.25 -30.48 2.01
C LYS A 2 -33.00 -30.38 1.09
N LYS A 3 -33.08 -30.86 -0.16
CA LYS A 3 -31.95 -30.81 -1.12
C LYS A 3 -31.58 -29.37 -1.54
N LEU A 4 -32.57 -28.47 -1.61
CA LEU A 4 -32.35 -27.07 -1.99
C LEU A 4 -31.67 -26.30 -0.84
N MET A 5 -32.10 -26.53 0.40
CA MET A 5 -31.45 -25.94 1.59
C MET A 5 -30.00 -26.40 1.73
N SER A 6 -29.71 -27.68 1.48
CA SER A 6 -28.34 -28.21 1.53
C SER A 6 -27.42 -27.58 0.47
N LEU A 7 -27.94 -27.29 -0.72
CA LEU A 7 -27.17 -26.66 -1.79
C LEU A 7 -26.88 -25.18 -1.49
N VAL A 8 -27.87 -24.45 -0.97
CA VAL A 8 -27.71 -23.04 -0.59
C VAL A 8 -26.69 -22.90 0.55
N VAL A 9 -26.72 -23.77 1.56
CA VAL A 9 -25.73 -23.78 2.65
C VAL A 9 -24.33 -24.06 2.11
N LEU A 10 -24.18 -24.99 1.16
CA LEU A 10 -22.89 -25.29 0.54
C LEU A 10 -22.33 -24.10 -0.24
N ILE A 11 -23.18 -23.42 -1.04
CA ILE A 11 -22.78 -22.22 -1.81
C ILE A 11 -22.36 -21.09 -0.87
N ILE A 12 -23.12 -20.83 0.20
CA ILE A 12 -22.79 -19.79 1.18
C ILE A 12 -21.45 -20.09 1.85
N LEU A 13 -21.20 -21.35 2.24
CA LEU A 13 -19.93 -21.75 2.85
C LEU A 13 -18.76 -21.52 1.89
N VAL A 14 -18.85 -22.00 0.65
CA VAL A 14 -17.77 -21.84 -0.35
C VAL A 14 -17.47 -20.36 -0.60
N VAL A 15 -18.49 -19.55 -0.87
CA VAL A 15 -18.33 -18.10 -1.09
C VAL A 15 -17.73 -17.40 0.13
N SER A 16 -18.12 -17.81 1.35
CA SER A 16 -17.57 -17.26 2.59
C SER A 16 -16.08 -17.58 2.74
N PHE A 17 -15.67 -18.83 2.49
CA PHE A 17 -14.25 -19.21 2.55
C PHE A 17 -13.39 -18.47 1.51
N ASP A 18 -13.88 -18.36 0.28
CA ASP A 18 -13.17 -17.61 -0.78
C ASP A 18 -13.02 -16.14 -0.42
N SER A 19 -14.07 -15.53 0.15
CA SER A 19 -14.05 -14.13 0.57
C SER A 19 -13.07 -13.87 1.73
N VAL A 20 -12.93 -14.81 2.67
CA VAL A 20 -12.00 -14.72 3.80
C VAL A 20 -10.55 -14.87 3.32
N ASN A 21 -10.28 -15.82 2.43
CA ASN A 21 -8.95 -16.03 1.86
C ASN A 21 -8.50 -14.82 1.02
N LEU A 22 -9.38 -14.25 0.20
CA LEU A 22 -9.11 -13.04 -0.58
C LEU A 22 -8.83 -11.83 0.32
N SER A 23 -9.63 -11.65 1.39
CA SER A 23 -9.44 -10.56 2.35
C SER A 23 -8.11 -10.68 3.10
N PHE A 24 -7.73 -11.91 3.50
CA PHE A 24 -6.46 -12.17 4.18
C PHE A 24 -5.25 -11.96 3.25
N ALA A 25 -5.31 -12.43 2.00
CA ALA A 25 -4.27 -12.20 1.00
C ALA A 25 -4.09 -10.71 0.66
N GLY A 26 -5.21 -9.97 0.56
CA GLY A 26 -5.21 -8.52 0.39
C GLY A 26 -4.59 -7.80 1.59
N GLU A 27 -4.90 -8.27 2.81
CA GLU A 27 -4.33 -7.68 4.03
C GLU A 27 -2.82 -7.91 4.17
N LEU A 28 -2.31 -9.10 3.81
CA LEU A 28 -0.88 -9.38 3.76
C LEU A 28 -0.17 -8.52 2.70
N SER A 29 -0.76 -8.38 1.51
CA SER A 29 -0.22 -7.56 0.44
C SER A 29 -0.19 -6.07 0.82
N CYS A 30 -1.22 -5.60 1.53
CA CYS A 30 -1.31 -4.28 2.13
C CYS A 30 -0.18 -4.04 3.16
N LEU A 31 0.05 -4.98 4.07
CA LEU A 31 1.12 -4.88 5.07
C LEU A 31 2.50 -4.82 4.41
N ALA A 32 2.77 -5.70 3.45
CA ALA A 32 4.05 -5.74 2.75
C ALA A 32 4.31 -4.45 1.95
N ALA A 33 3.28 -3.89 1.30
CA ALA A 33 3.40 -2.61 0.61
C ALA A 33 3.69 -1.46 1.58
N ASN A 34 2.99 -1.43 2.73
CA ASN A 34 3.20 -0.42 3.75
C ASN A 34 4.60 -0.50 4.39
N GLU A 35 5.11 -1.72 4.63
CA GLU A 35 6.47 -1.93 5.14
C GLU A 35 7.53 -1.39 4.16
N ARG A 36 7.42 -1.75 2.88
CA ARG A 36 8.36 -1.27 1.84
C ARG A 36 8.34 0.24 1.68
N MET A 37 7.15 0.83 1.64
CA MET A 37 7.00 2.30 1.63
C MET A 37 7.68 2.94 2.83
N THR A 38 7.53 2.37 4.03
CA THR A 38 8.14 2.92 5.26
C THR A 38 9.67 2.84 5.21
N ASN A 39 10.22 1.69 4.77
CA ASN A 39 11.67 1.51 4.63
C ASN A 39 12.28 2.48 3.60
N ASP A 40 11.58 2.73 2.49
CA ASP A 40 12.01 3.67 1.47
C ASP A 40 11.95 5.12 1.99
N MET A 41 10.94 5.47 2.78
CA MET A 41 10.87 6.77 3.47
C MET A 41 12.03 6.98 4.44
N GLU A 42 12.37 5.97 5.23
CA GLU A 42 13.53 6.03 6.14
C GLU A 42 14.84 6.16 5.35
N SER A 43 14.98 5.44 4.24
CA SER A 43 16.12 5.54 3.34
C SER A 43 16.24 6.93 2.70
N ALA A 44 15.11 7.52 2.31
CA ALA A 44 15.06 8.90 1.82
C ALA A 44 15.50 9.89 2.90
N ALA A 45 15.00 9.76 4.14
CA ALA A 45 15.40 10.61 5.25
C ALA A 45 16.90 10.50 5.55
N SER A 46 17.46 9.29 5.49
CA SER A 46 18.90 9.06 5.62
C SER A 46 19.69 9.77 4.51
N ALA A 47 19.25 9.68 3.26
CA ALA A 47 19.88 10.37 2.13
C ALA A 47 19.84 11.90 2.28
N VAL A 48 18.71 12.45 2.74
CA VAL A 48 18.58 13.89 3.05
C VAL A 48 19.60 14.32 4.11
N ASN A 49 19.73 13.55 5.19
CA ASN A 49 20.71 13.83 6.26
C ASN A 49 22.16 13.74 5.78
N ALA A 50 22.43 12.90 4.78
CA ALA A 50 23.74 12.80 4.12
C ALA A 50 23.99 13.90 3.08
N GLY A 51 23.00 14.75 2.78
CA GLY A 51 23.08 15.79 1.74
C GLY A 51 22.93 15.26 0.31
N ASP A 52 22.52 14.00 0.15
CA ASP A 52 22.30 13.37 -1.16
C ASP A 52 20.86 13.55 -1.63
N ALA A 53 20.60 14.69 -2.26
CA ALA A 53 19.28 15.08 -2.73
C ALA A 53 18.71 14.11 -3.80
N CYS A 54 19.56 13.47 -4.60
CA CYS A 54 19.11 12.64 -5.72
C CYS A 54 18.78 11.24 -5.27
N ARG A 55 19.59 10.66 -4.39
CA ARG A 55 19.20 9.46 -3.67
C ARG A 55 17.92 9.68 -2.87
N ALA A 56 17.75 10.85 -2.24
CA ALA A 56 16.51 11.17 -1.55
C ALA A 56 15.30 11.20 -2.51
N ALA A 57 15.44 11.78 -3.70
CA ALA A 57 14.39 11.78 -4.72
C ALA A 57 14.04 10.35 -5.18
N ASP A 58 15.04 9.52 -5.49
CA ASP A 58 14.84 8.13 -5.93
C ASP A 58 14.09 7.31 -4.87
N MET A 59 14.47 7.45 -3.60
CA MET A 59 13.81 6.75 -2.49
C MET A 59 12.39 7.28 -2.24
N LEU A 60 12.15 8.58 -2.41
CA LEU A 60 10.80 9.15 -2.33
C LEU A 60 9.89 8.69 -3.48
N ASP A 61 10.42 8.53 -4.68
CA ASP A 61 9.67 8.00 -5.83
C ASP A 61 9.32 6.51 -5.61
N SER A 62 10.27 5.71 -5.13
CA SER A 62 10.01 4.32 -4.74
C SER A 62 8.96 4.22 -3.62
N ALA A 63 9.07 5.06 -2.59
CA ALA A 63 8.06 5.13 -1.53
C ALA A 63 6.67 5.51 -2.08
N LEU A 64 6.60 6.44 -3.04
CA LEU A 64 5.36 6.85 -3.69
C LEU A 64 4.72 5.69 -4.46
N TYR A 65 5.53 4.91 -5.19
CA TYR A 65 5.07 3.70 -5.86
C TYR A 65 4.43 2.71 -4.86
N TRP A 66 5.08 2.46 -3.73
CA TRP A 66 4.55 1.58 -2.70
C TRP A 66 3.30 2.15 -2.00
N ALA A 67 3.21 3.47 -1.83
CA ALA A 67 2.00 4.12 -1.32
C ALA A 67 0.80 3.92 -2.26
N ILE A 68 1.01 4.03 -3.58
CA ILE A 68 -0.03 3.75 -4.59
C ILE A 68 -0.44 2.28 -4.55
N LYS A 69 0.53 1.37 -4.39
CA LYS A 69 0.23 -0.07 -4.24
C LYS A 69 -0.57 -0.33 -2.97
N CYS A 70 -0.16 0.27 -1.85
CA CYS A 70 -0.85 0.19 -0.56
C CYS A 70 -2.30 0.68 -0.69
N GLU A 71 -2.58 1.75 -1.44
CA GLU A 71 -3.94 2.22 -1.70
C GLU A 71 -4.82 1.16 -2.41
N LYS A 72 -4.24 0.38 -3.33
CA LYS A 72 -4.94 -0.68 -4.06
C LYS A 72 -5.18 -1.91 -3.17
N GLU A 73 -4.13 -2.38 -2.48
CA GLU A 73 -4.18 -3.62 -1.70
C GLU A 73 -4.96 -3.47 -0.38
N CYS A 74 -4.94 -2.28 0.23
CA CYS A 74 -5.63 -2.01 1.50
C CYS A 74 -7.11 -1.62 1.35
N ALA A 75 -7.71 -1.77 0.15
CA ALA A 75 -9.07 -1.29 -0.13
C ALA A 75 -10.14 -1.85 0.82
N TYR A 76 -9.89 -3.02 1.43
CA TYR A 76 -10.78 -3.67 2.40
C TYR A 76 -10.76 -3.02 3.80
N SER A 77 -9.77 -2.18 4.11
CA SER A 77 -9.65 -1.47 5.40
C SER A 77 -9.69 0.05 5.19
N LYS A 78 -10.82 0.68 5.57
CA LYS A 78 -11.02 2.14 5.43
C LYS A 78 -9.93 2.96 6.10
N GLU A 79 -9.48 2.54 7.29
CA GLU A 79 -8.46 3.28 8.05
C GLU A 79 -7.08 3.20 7.38
N ARG A 80 -6.66 2.00 6.94
CA ARG A 80 -5.38 1.84 6.23
C ARG A 80 -5.39 2.55 4.88
N LEU A 81 -6.51 2.51 4.17
CA LEU A 81 -6.70 3.23 2.93
C LEU A 81 -6.56 4.76 3.12
N ARG A 82 -7.18 5.30 4.17
CA ARG A 82 -7.04 6.72 4.53
C ARG A 82 -5.59 7.08 4.83
N LYS A 83 -4.89 6.24 5.59
CA LYS A 83 -3.47 6.44 5.90
C LYS A 83 -2.62 6.44 4.62
N ALA A 84 -2.82 5.45 3.73
CA ALA A 84 -2.09 5.33 2.48
C ALA A 84 -2.26 6.56 1.57
N ARG A 85 -3.49 7.09 1.46
CA ARG A 85 -3.76 8.32 0.69
C ARG A 85 -3.05 9.53 1.27
N ASN A 86 -3.11 9.72 2.59
CA ASN A 86 -2.43 10.82 3.25
C ASN A 86 -0.90 10.73 3.04
N MET A 87 -0.33 9.53 3.13
CA MET A 87 1.11 9.32 2.88
C MET A 87 1.47 9.59 1.42
N LYS A 88 0.65 9.14 0.46
CA LYS A 88 0.83 9.43 -0.97
C LYS A 88 0.91 10.94 -1.24
N GLU A 89 0.00 11.73 -0.67
CA GLU A 89 0.00 13.19 -0.83
C GLU A 89 1.26 13.84 -0.24
N GLN A 90 1.70 13.39 0.94
CA GLN A 90 2.93 13.85 1.56
C GLN A 90 4.16 13.50 0.73
N LEU A 91 4.22 12.28 0.18
CA LEU A 91 5.30 11.81 -0.67
C LEU A 91 5.38 12.60 -1.98
N MET A 92 4.24 12.87 -2.64
CA MET A 92 4.23 13.72 -3.84
C MET A 92 4.77 15.12 -3.56
N SER A 93 4.36 15.73 -2.44
CA SER A 93 4.87 17.05 -2.02
C SER A 93 6.36 17.02 -1.71
N ALA A 94 6.83 15.97 -1.03
CA ALA A 94 8.24 15.78 -0.72
C ALA A 94 9.08 15.58 -1.99
N LEU A 95 8.68 14.66 -2.87
CA LEU A 95 9.36 14.33 -4.11
C LEU A 95 9.52 15.57 -5.00
N ALA A 96 8.46 16.38 -5.14
CA ALA A 96 8.50 17.61 -5.92
C ALA A 96 9.55 18.63 -5.45
N ARG A 97 9.99 18.58 -4.18
CA ARG A 97 11.08 19.42 -3.67
C ARG A 97 12.46 18.94 -4.12
N TYR A 98 12.68 17.62 -4.16
CA TYR A 98 13.99 17.04 -4.46
C TYR A 98 14.22 16.84 -5.97
N VAL A 99 13.17 16.53 -6.74
CA VAL A 99 13.25 16.40 -8.21
C VAL A 99 13.78 17.68 -8.86
N LYS A 100 13.35 18.85 -8.38
CA LYS A 100 13.85 20.16 -8.86
C LYS A 100 15.35 20.36 -8.67
N ILE A 101 15.95 19.70 -7.69
CA ILE A 101 17.38 19.80 -7.38
C ILE A 101 18.18 18.86 -8.30
N CYS A 102 17.60 17.72 -8.65
CA CYS A 102 18.28 16.65 -9.39
C CYS A 102 18.10 16.69 -10.91
N GLY A 103 17.19 17.53 -11.41
CA GLY A 103 17.02 17.76 -12.85
C GLY A 103 16.28 16.63 -13.58
N HIS A 104 15.46 15.85 -12.87
CA HIS A 104 14.53 14.87 -13.45
C HIS A 104 13.22 15.52 -13.88
#